data_AF-A0A6B9TD84-F1
#
_entry.id   AF-A0A6B9TD84-F1
#
_cell.length_a   1.000
_cell.length_b   1.000
_cell.length_c   1.000
_cell.angle_alpha   90.00
_cell.angle_beta   90.00
_cell.angle_gamma   90.00
#
_symmetry.space_group_name_H-M   'P 1'
#
loop_
_entity.id
_entity.type
_entity.pdbx_description
1 polymer ?
#
loop_
_entity_poly.entity_id
_entity_poly.type
_entity_poly.pdbx_seq_one_letter_code
_entity_poly.pdbx_strand_id
1 'polypeptide(L)'
;MSEPCMVCVDAGVCKMKTLIIAKENDMGMVEIEIKSDCPNILKMSWRLEPMSPYAEVEAEFHKSEVYKLANDAIPHTACPVPAGIVKALEVAGGLGLKRDSSISFVNDESEAGLK
;
A
#
# COMPACT_ATOMS: atom_id res chain seq x y z
N MET A 1 6.03 5.61 -20.78
CA MET A 1 6.06 4.79 -19.56
C MET A 1 6.47 5.68 -18.40
N SER A 2 5.67 5.70 -17.34
CA SER A 2 5.91 6.48 -16.12
C SER A 2 7.09 5.89 -15.33
N GLU A 3 7.78 6.74 -14.56
CA GLU A 3 8.79 6.28 -13.61
C GLU A 3 8.14 5.43 -12.51
N PRO A 4 8.80 4.37 -12.01
CA PRO A 4 8.24 3.56 -10.94
C PRO A 4 8.02 4.40 -9.67
N CYS A 5 6.90 4.20 -9.01
CA CYS A 5 6.64 4.72 -7.67
C CYS A 5 7.19 3.74 -6.64
N MET A 6 8.01 4.24 -5.70
CA MET A 6 8.60 3.43 -4.65
C MET A 6 8.11 3.93 -3.29
N VAL A 7 7.52 3.04 -2.50
CA VAL A 7 7.00 3.34 -1.16
C VAL A 7 7.67 2.40 -0.16
N CYS A 8 8.27 2.99 0.88
CA CYS A 8 8.81 2.24 2.00
C CYS A 8 7.84 2.34 3.18
N VAL A 9 7.39 1.20 3.69
CA VAL A 9 6.50 1.12 4.85
C VAL A 9 7.26 0.54 6.03
N ASP A 10 7.33 1.32 7.11
CA ASP A 10 7.74 0.85 8.43
C ASP A 10 6.48 0.46 9.21
N ALA A 11 6.35 -0.83 9.55
CA ALA A 11 5.15 -1.35 10.21
C ALA A 11 5.14 -1.13 11.75
N GLY A 12 6.09 -0.37 12.28
CA GLY A 12 6.12 0.04 13.68
C GLY A 12 6.59 -1.08 14.61
N VAL A 13 5.79 -1.42 15.63
CA VAL A 13 6.24 -2.28 16.74
C VAL A 13 6.67 -3.70 16.32
N CYS A 14 6.17 -4.23 15.20
CA CYS A 14 6.62 -5.52 14.67
C CYS A 14 8.00 -5.45 13.99
N LYS A 15 8.54 -4.25 13.78
CA LYS A 15 9.88 -3.95 13.23
C LYS A 15 10.13 -4.43 11.81
N MET A 16 9.09 -4.86 11.10
CA MET A 16 9.19 -5.32 9.72
C MET A 16 9.10 -4.14 8.77
N LYS A 17 9.95 -4.13 7.73
CA LYS A 17 9.89 -3.14 6.66
C LYS A 17 9.42 -3.78 5.37
N THR A 18 8.75 -2.98 4.55
CA THR A 18 8.32 -3.39 3.21
C THR A 18 8.63 -2.29 2.20
N LEU A 19 9.34 -2.64 1.14
CA LEU A 19 9.49 -1.82 -0.05
C LEU A 19 8.48 -2.29 -1.11
N ILE A 20 7.67 -1.35 -1.57
CA ILE A 20 6.67 -1.52 -2.61
C ILE A 20 7.17 -0.76 -3.84
N ILE A 21 7.18 -1.41 -5.00
CA ILE A 21 7.59 -0.82 -6.28
C ILE A 21 6.41 -0.98 -7.22
N ALA A 22 5.75 0.12 -7.56
CA ALA A 22 4.60 0.13 -8.44
C ALA A 22 4.96 0.80 -9.77
N LYS A 23 4.62 0.17 -10.89
CA LYS A 23 4.91 0.69 -12.23
C LYS A 23 3.76 0.40 -13.18
N GLU A 24 3.33 1.42 -13.91
CA GLU A 24 2.35 1.25 -14.99
C GLU A 24 3.00 0.55 -16.19
N ASN A 25 2.31 -0.45 -16.74
CA ASN A 25 2.70 -1.15 -17.97
C ASN A 25 1.99 -0.55 -19.20
N ASP A 26 2.29 -1.10 -20.38
CA ASP A 26 1.78 -0.56 -21.66
C ASP A 26 0.25 -0.68 -21.83
N MET A 27 -0.42 -1.43 -20.97
CA MET A 27 -1.88 -1.60 -20.96
C MET A 27 -2.59 -0.69 -19.96
N GLY A 28 -1.86 0.21 -19.28
CA GLY A 28 -2.41 1.06 -18.23
C GLY A 28 -2.72 0.31 -16.92
N MET A 29 -2.22 -0.91 -16.78
CA MET A 29 -2.30 -1.69 -15.55
C MET A 29 -1.04 -1.46 -14.74
N VAL A 30 -1.14 -1.49 -13.41
CA VAL A 30 0.02 -1.30 -12.53
C VAL A 30 0.50 -2.65 -12.02
N GLU A 31 1.78 -2.91 -12.25
CA GLU A 31 2.53 -4.02 -11.70
C GLU A 31 3.14 -3.63 -10.37
N ILE A 32 3.03 -4.53 -9.39
CA ILE A 32 3.51 -4.29 -8.02
C ILE A 32 4.53 -5.36 -7.65
N GLU A 33 5.77 -4.94 -7.42
CA GLU A 33 6.81 -5.77 -6.82
C GLU A 33 6.93 -5.43 -5.32
N ILE A 34 7.04 -6.46 -4.48
CA ILE A 34 7.14 -6.31 -3.02
C ILE A 34 8.41 -7.00 -2.51
N LYS A 35 9.18 -6.26 -1.72
CA LYS A 35 10.27 -6.79 -0.88
C LYS A 35 9.92 -6.53 0.58
N SER A 36 9.86 -7.57 1.40
CA SER A 36 9.40 -7.43 2.79
C SER A 36 10.15 -8.35 3.74
N ASP A 37 10.37 -7.87 4.97
CA ASP A 37 10.81 -8.69 6.09
C ASP A 37 9.65 -9.50 6.70
N CYS A 38 8.40 -9.22 6.31
CA CYS A 38 7.21 -9.89 6.84
C CYS A 38 6.82 -11.09 5.95
N PRO A 39 6.80 -12.33 6.49
CA PRO A 39 6.43 -13.51 5.71
C PRO A 39 4.98 -13.49 5.23
N ASN A 40 4.07 -12.83 5.96
CA ASN A 40 2.67 -12.71 5.56
C ASN A 40 2.50 -11.77 4.36
N ILE A 41 3.26 -10.67 4.33
CA ILE A 41 3.29 -9.76 3.18
C ILE A 41 3.93 -10.43 1.96
N LEU A 42 4.99 -11.21 2.14
CA LEU A 42 5.56 -12.01 1.04
C LEU A 42 4.57 -13.04 0.50
N LYS A 43 3.85 -13.74 1.39
CA LYS A 43 2.81 -14.69 0.98
C LYS A 43 1.68 -14.01 0.21
N MET A 44 1.28 -12.80 0.64
CA MET A 44 0.31 -11.97 -0.06
C MET A 44 0.82 -11.58 -1.46
N SER A 45 2.09 -11.18 -1.57
CA SER A 45 2.64 -10.65 -2.83
C SER A 45 2.70 -11.69 -3.96
N TRP A 46 2.78 -12.98 -3.63
CA TRP A 46 2.74 -14.06 -4.62
C TRP A 46 1.42 -14.17 -5.38
N ARG A 47 0.36 -13.54 -4.86
CA ARG A 47 -0.98 -13.55 -5.46
C ARG A 47 -1.34 -12.22 -6.13
N LEU A 48 -0.44 -11.23 -6.11
CA LEU A 48 -0.68 -9.95 -6.77
C LEU A 48 -0.59 -10.13 -8.29
N GLU A 49 -1.64 -9.71 -8.97
CA GLU A 49 -1.67 -9.60 -10.43
C GLU A 49 -1.64 -8.11 -10.82
N PRO A 50 -1.21 -7.77 -12.06
CA PRO A 50 -1.34 -6.41 -12.57
C PRO A 50 -2.78 -5.94 -12.44
N MET A 51 -2.98 -4.75 -11.86
CA MET A 51 -4.32 -4.28 -11.51
C MET A 51 -4.62 -2.90 -12.05
N SER A 52 -5.90 -2.63 -12.28
CA SER A 52 -6.34 -1.31 -12.72
C SER A 52 -6.27 -0.33 -11.55
N PRO A 53 -5.53 0.78 -11.67
CA PRO A 53 -5.43 1.77 -10.59
C PRO A 53 -6.79 2.39 -10.27
N TYR A 54 -7.60 2.70 -11.30
CA TYR A 54 -8.94 3.24 -11.13
C TYR A 54 -9.86 2.29 -10.36
N ALA A 55 -9.92 1.03 -10.78
CA ALA A 55 -10.81 0.05 -10.17
C ALA A 55 -10.48 -0.19 -8.70
N GLU A 56 -9.21 -0.18 -8.33
CA GLU A 56 -8.77 -0.44 -6.96
C GLU A 56 -8.95 0.77 -6.05
N VAL A 57 -8.60 1.97 -6.53
CA VAL A 57 -8.68 3.21 -5.73
C VAL A 57 -10.14 3.63 -5.45
N GLU A 58 -11.05 3.37 -6.40
CA GLU A 58 -12.48 3.66 -6.22
C GLU A 58 -13.25 2.53 -5.53
N ALA A 59 -12.62 1.38 -5.30
CA ALA A 59 -13.28 0.24 -4.68
C ALA A 59 -13.67 0.53 -3.23
N GLU A 60 -14.82 0.02 -2.83
CA GLU A 60 -15.12 -0.17 -1.41
C GLU A 60 -14.06 -1.11 -0.79
N PHE A 61 -13.68 -0.89 0.47
CA PHE A 61 -12.62 -1.66 1.13
C PHE A 61 -12.74 -3.18 0.99
N HIS A 62 -13.94 -3.74 1.13
CA HIS A 62 -14.17 -5.19 1.02
C HIS A 62 -14.13 -5.71 -0.43
N LYS A 63 -14.18 -4.80 -1.42
CA LYS A 63 -14.12 -5.11 -2.85
C LYS A 63 -12.72 -4.92 -3.43
N SER A 64 -11.84 -4.16 -2.77
CA SER A 64 -10.42 -4.01 -3.12
C SER A 64 -9.70 -5.35 -3.16
N GLU A 65 -8.92 -5.58 -4.22
CA GLU A 65 -8.14 -6.80 -4.35
C GLU A 65 -6.97 -6.82 -3.37
N VAL A 66 -6.32 -5.67 -3.14
CA VAL A 66 -5.26 -5.51 -2.13
C VAL A 66 -5.78 -5.91 -0.75
N TYR A 67 -6.96 -5.42 -0.35
CA TYR A 67 -7.51 -5.70 0.98
C TYR A 67 -8.09 -7.12 1.11
N LYS A 68 -8.61 -7.73 0.03
CA LYS A 68 -8.98 -9.16 0.05
C LYS A 68 -7.75 -10.06 0.23
N LEU A 69 -6.68 -9.81 -0.52
CA LEU A 69 -5.43 -10.55 -0.39
C LEU A 69 -4.81 -10.34 1.01
N ALA A 70 -4.91 -9.12 1.54
CA ALA A 70 -4.50 -8.81 2.91
C ALA A 70 -5.31 -9.60 3.94
N ASN A 71 -6.64 -9.68 3.80
CA ASN A 71 -7.51 -10.44 4.67
C ASN A 71 -7.12 -11.94 4.73
N ASP A 72 -6.72 -12.51 3.60
CA ASP A 72 -6.33 -13.92 3.52
C ASP A 72 -4.94 -14.23 4.11
N ALA A 73 -4.04 -13.25 4.12
CA ALA A 73 -2.62 -13.47 4.41
C ALA A 73 -2.14 -12.83 5.72
N ILE A 74 -2.71 -11.69 6.13
CA ILE A 74 -2.19 -10.87 7.22
C ILE A 74 -3.03 -11.10 8.50
N PRO A 75 -2.41 -11.53 9.62
CA PRO A 75 -3.13 -11.85 10.85
C PRO A 75 -3.47 -10.62 11.71
N HIS A 76 -3.10 -9.40 11.29
CA HIS A 76 -3.34 -8.17 12.04
C HIS A 76 -3.88 -7.07 11.12
N THR A 77 -5.10 -6.61 11.42
CA THR A 77 -5.85 -5.66 10.59
C THR A 77 -5.24 -4.27 10.56
N ALA A 78 -4.44 -3.91 11.57
CA ALA A 78 -3.77 -2.62 11.67
C ALA A 78 -2.46 -2.53 10.85
N CYS A 79 -2.15 -3.52 10.01
CA CYS A 79 -0.96 -3.46 9.15
C CYS A 79 -1.06 -2.25 8.21
N PRO A 80 -0.06 -1.35 8.16
CA PRO A 80 -0.09 -0.21 7.24
C PRO A 80 0.31 -0.60 5.81
N VAL A 81 0.85 -1.81 5.59
CA VAL A 81 1.39 -2.23 4.28
C VAL A 81 0.31 -2.27 3.19
N PRO A 82 -0.89 -2.84 3.39
CA PRO A 82 -1.96 -2.78 2.39
C PRO A 82 -2.30 -1.35 1.95
N ALA A 83 -2.38 -0.41 2.88
CA ALA A 83 -2.58 1.01 2.55
C ALA A 83 -1.41 1.57 1.73
N GLY A 84 -0.17 1.20 2.08
CA GLY A 84 1.02 1.56 1.31
C GLY A 84 1.00 1.04 -0.13
N ILE A 85 0.44 -0.15 -0.37
CA ILE A 85 0.27 -0.73 -1.71
C ILE A 85 -0.70 0.13 -2.52
N VAL A 86 -1.85 0.48 -1.94
CA VAL A 86 -2.84 1.36 -2.58
C VAL A 86 -2.24 2.74 -2.86
N LYS A 87 -1.47 3.34 -1.94
CA LYS A 87 -0.80 4.64 -2.21
C LYS A 87 0.24 4.56 -3.33
N ALA A 88 0.99 3.47 -3.41
CA ALA A 88 1.93 3.26 -4.51
C ALA A 88 1.18 3.17 -5.86
N LEU A 89 0.04 2.46 -5.86
CA LEU A 89 -0.84 2.31 -7.00
C LEU A 89 -1.46 3.64 -7.46
N GLU A 90 -1.98 4.45 -6.53
CA GLU A 90 -2.53 5.80 -6.81
C GLU A 90 -1.53 6.66 -7.58
N VAL A 91 -0.29 6.72 -7.11
CA VAL A 91 0.76 7.52 -7.74
C VAL A 91 1.21 6.91 -9.07
N ALA A 92 1.43 5.59 -9.11
CA ALA A 92 1.90 4.92 -10.33
C ALA A 92 0.88 5.02 -11.47
N GLY A 93 -0.41 4.98 -11.15
CA GLY A 93 -1.51 5.17 -12.11
C GLY A 93 -1.87 6.64 -12.40
N GLY A 94 -1.10 7.61 -11.89
CA GLY A 94 -1.35 9.04 -12.13
C GLY A 94 -2.61 9.61 -11.46
N LEU A 95 -3.17 8.91 -10.46
CA LEU A 95 -4.37 9.32 -9.73
C LEU A 95 -4.05 10.10 -8.45
N GLY A 96 -2.82 9.97 -7.95
CA GLY A 96 -2.37 10.57 -6.70
C GLY A 96 -1.05 11.34 -6.81
N LEU A 97 -0.86 12.30 -5.92
CA LEU A 97 0.40 13.03 -5.75
C LEU A 97 1.29 12.30 -4.74
N LYS A 98 2.61 12.30 -5.00
CA LYS A 98 3.61 11.78 -4.05
C LYS A 98 3.59 12.60 -2.76
N ARG A 99 3.02 12.01 -1.70
CA ARG A 99 3.03 12.57 -0.36
C ARG A 99 2.95 11.47 0.69
N ASP A 100 3.84 11.56 1.67
CA ASP A 100 3.91 10.61 2.78
C ASP A 100 2.66 10.71 3.66
N SER A 101 2.21 9.56 4.16
CA SER A 101 1.23 9.47 5.24
C SER A 101 1.92 8.87 6.46
N SER A 102 1.55 9.35 7.63
CA SER A 102 2.08 8.88 8.91
C SER A 102 0.95 8.61 9.89
N ILE A 103 1.19 7.69 10.81
CA ILE A 103 0.37 7.47 12.00
C ILE A 103 1.24 7.83 13.19
N SER A 104 0.74 8.68 14.08
CA SER A 104 1.47 9.16 15.25
C SER A 104 0.62 8.96 16.50
N PHE A 105 1.25 8.45 17.56
CA PHE A 105 0.65 8.49 18.89
C PHE A 105 0.83 9.88 19.47
N VAL A 106 -0.24 10.47 19.96
CA VAL A 106 -0.26 11.78 20.62
C VAL A 106 -0.75 11.61 22.06
N ASN A 107 -0.21 12.39 22.99
CA ASN A 107 -0.58 12.31 24.41
C ASN A 107 -1.85 13.11 24.75
N ASP A 108 -2.11 14.17 23.99
CA ASP A 108 -3.30 15.00 24.10
C ASP A 108 -3.68 15.62 22.76
N GLU A 109 -4.89 16.22 22.71
CA GLU A 109 -5.46 16.79 21.48
C GLU A 109 -4.65 17.95 20.90
N SER A 110 -3.86 18.67 21.72
CA SER A 110 -3.07 19.81 21.26
C SER A 110 -1.88 19.41 20.39
N GLU A 111 -1.36 18.20 20.57
CA GLU A 111 -0.27 17.63 19.75
C GLU A 111 -0.72 17.19 18.35
N ALA A 112 -2.04 17.02 18.12
CA ALA A 112 -2.56 16.49 16.86
C ALA A 112 -2.49 17.50 15.69
N GLY A 113 -2.27 18.79 15.96
CA GLY A 113 -2.11 19.82 14.93
C GLY A 113 -3.33 19.99 14.01
N LEU A 114 -4.52 19.62 14.49
CA LEU A 114 -5.78 19.79 13.76
C LEU A 114 -6.12 21.29 13.67
N LYS A 115 -6.59 21.72 12.48
CA LYS A 115 -7.08 23.08 12.24
C LYS A 115 -8.59 23.12 12.21
#